data_AF-A0ABD2NSD7-F1
#
_entry.id   AF-A0ABD2NSD7-F1
#
_cell.length_a   1.000
_cell.length_b   1.000
_cell.length_c   1.000
_cell.angle_alpha   90.00
_cell.angle_beta   90.00
_cell.angle_gamma   90.00
#
_symmetry.space_group_name_H-M   'P 1'
#
loop_
_entity.id
_entity.type
_entity.pdbx_description
1 polymer ?
#
loop_
_entity_poly.entity_id
_entity_poly.type
_entity_poly.pdbx_seq_one_letter_code
_entity_poly.pdbx_strand_id
1 'polypeptide(L)'
;MIFTKRIMHVYHSSRQLFAREKSALATLRKKTGYSISNCKKALEMHNNDLGAAENWLQDQAQALGWKKASKVEGRLTAQGLIGVIVKNPYAALIELNCETDFVAKSKEFKHMVEVAAYSCVNFISKHNNLKAPIIKHSMYWLPQDWTSREEK
;
A
#
# COMPACT_ATOMS: atom_id res chain seq x y z
N MET A 1 -35.79 65.91 13.97
CA MET A 1 -36.47 64.69 14.45
C MET A 1 -36.65 63.73 13.28
N ILE A 2 -35.89 62.62 13.27
CA ILE A 2 -36.25 61.21 12.92
C ILE A 2 -37.10 61.04 11.63
N PHE A 3 -36.71 60.29 10.58
CA PHE A 3 -36.61 58.83 10.58
C PHE A 3 -35.81 58.32 9.36
N THR A 4 -34.64 57.72 9.61
CA THR A 4 -33.96 56.83 8.66
C THR A 4 -34.71 55.50 8.57
N LYS A 5 -35.23 55.17 7.37
CA LYS A 5 -35.79 53.85 7.06
C LYS A 5 -34.70 52.79 7.14
N ARG A 6 -34.72 52.02 8.23
CA ARG A 6 -33.85 50.86 8.44
C ARG A 6 -34.40 49.69 7.62
N ILE A 7 -33.80 49.43 6.46
CA ILE A 7 -34.06 48.22 5.68
C ILE A 7 -33.41 47.05 6.43
N MET A 8 -34.19 46.23 7.12
CA MET A 8 -33.70 44.97 7.69
C MET A 8 -33.80 43.90 6.61
N HIS A 9 -32.67 43.59 5.95
CA HIS A 9 -32.53 42.35 5.20
C HIS A 9 -32.47 41.20 6.21
N VAL A 10 -33.59 40.48 6.36
CA VAL A 10 -33.65 39.25 7.15
C VAL A 10 -33.02 38.14 6.32
N TYR A 11 -31.74 37.87 6.56
CA TYR A 11 -31.09 36.67 6.03
C TYR A 11 -31.55 35.47 6.84
N HIS A 12 -32.55 34.75 6.35
CA HIS A 12 -32.87 33.43 6.88
C HIS A 12 -31.81 32.44 6.40
N SER A 13 -30.65 32.42 7.06
CA SER A 13 -29.73 31.29 6.96
C SER A 13 -30.29 30.18 7.84
N SER A 14 -31.12 29.32 7.27
CA SER A 14 -31.34 27.98 7.84
C SER A 14 -29.99 27.26 7.83
N ARG A 15 -29.21 27.45 8.90
CA ARG A 15 -28.16 26.51 9.25
C ARG A 15 -28.88 25.24 9.70
N GLN A 16 -29.24 24.41 8.73
CA GLN A 16 -29.37 22.99 8.99
C GLN A 16 -27.97 22.52 9.41
N LEU A 17 -27.72 22.50 10.72
CA LEU A 17 -26.66 21.71 11.31
C LEU A 17 -27.08 20.25 11.20
N PHE A 18 -27.17 19.74 9.96
CA PHE A 18 -27.03 18.31 9.79
C PHE A 18 -25.58 18.02 10.18
N ALA A 19 -25.40 17.26 11.26
CA ALA A 19 -24.17 16.52 11.46
C ALA A 19 -23.85 15.88 10.10
N ARG A 20 -22.74 16.28 9.48
CA ARG A 20 -22.42 15.89 8.10
C ARG A 20 -22.26 14.38 8.11
N GLU A 21 -23.31 13.66 7.71
CA GLU A 21 -23.24 12.21 7.60
C GLU A 21 -22.05 11.91 6.71
N LYS A 22 -21.11 11.13 7.26
CA LYS A 22 -19.87 10.84 6.56
C LYS A 22 -20.24 9.98 5.37
N SER A 23 -20.06 10.53 4.17
CA SER A 23 -20.47 9.83 2.94
C SER A 23 -19.92 8.40 2.92
N ALA A 24 -20.72 7.45 2.42
CA ALA A 24 -20.33 6.05 2.30
C ALA A 24 -18.93 5.90 1.66
N LEU A 25 -18.63 6.73 0.65
CA LEU A 25 -17.32 6.84 0.02
C LEU A 25 -16.18 7.20 0.98
N ALA A 26 -16.38 8.22 1.83
CA ALA A 26 -15.39 8.64 2.81
C ALA A 26 -15.17 7.59 3.91
N THR A 27 -16.21 6.84 4.27
CA THR A 27 -16.12 5.73 5.22
C THR A 27 -15.36 4.55 4.62
N LEU A 28 -15.75 4.10 3.42
CA LEU A 28 -15.09 2.99 2.73
C LEU A 28 -13.61 3.28 2.44
N ARG A 29 -13.27 4.48 1.97
CA ARG A 29 -11.87 4.86 1.72
C ARG A 29 -11.03 4.90 2.99
N LYS A 30 -11.57 5.43 4.10
CA LYS A 30 -10.84 5.47 5.37
C LYS A 30 -10.62 4.08 5.95
N LYS A 31 -11.57 3.16 5.73
CA LYS A 31 -11.46 1.78 6.21
C LYS A 31 -10.45 0.96 5.40
N THR A 32 -10.48 1.09 4.07
CA THR A 32 -9.78 0.16 3.17
C THR A 32 -8.50 0.73 2.53
N GLY A 33 -8.36 2.05 2.46
CA GLY A 33 -7.19 2.71 1.85
C GLY A 33 -7.15 2.72 0.31
N TYR A 34 -8.07 2.03 -0.38
CA TYR A 34 -8.12 2.04 -1.85
C TYR A 34 -8.36 3.44 -2.42
N SER A 35 -7.97 3.63 -3.70
CA SER A 35 -8.17 4.88 -4.43
C SER A 35 -9.63 5.34 -4.45
N ILE A 36 -9.87 6.66 -4.49
CA ILE A 36 -11.22 7.24 -4.50
C ILE A 36 -12.05 6.66 -5.66
N SER A 37 -11.45 6.49 -6.84
CA SER A 37 -12.13 5.93 -8.01
C SER A 37 -12.55 4.48 -7.81
N ASN A 38 -11.71 3.64 -7.19
CA ASN A 38 -12.06 2.25 -6.92
C ASN A 38 -13.17 2.16 -5.86
N CYS A 39 -13.09 2.95 -4.78
CA CYS A 39 -14.15 2.97 -3.76
C CYS A 39 -15.48 3.46 -4.34
N LYS A 40 -15.46 4.49 -5.21
CA LYS A 40 -16.66 4.99 -5.87
C LYS A 40 -17.27 3.93 -6.79
N LYS A 41 -16.45 3.28 -7.62
CA LYS A 41 -16.89 2.19 -8.50
C LYS A 41 -17.50 1.03 -7.72
N ALA A 42 -16.87 0.62 -6.62
CA ALA A 42 -17.38 -0.45 -5.77
C ALA A 42 -18.77 -0.11 -5.20
N LEU A 43 -18.94 1.12 -4.69
CA LEU A 43 -20.22 1.57 -4.15
C LEU A 43 -21.31 1.67 -5.23
N GLU A 44 -20.98 2.16 -6.43
CA GLU A 44 -21.92 2.25 -7.56
C GLU A 44 -22.39 0.86 -8.00
N MET A 45 -21.49 -0.13 -8.06
CA MET A 45 -21.83 -1.50 -8.44
C MET A 45 -22.71 -2.23 -7.40
N HIS A 46 -22.62 -1.83 -6.14
CA HIS A 46 -23.30 -2.49 -5.02
C HIS A 46 -24.34 -1.59 -4.34
N ASN A 47 -24.94 -0.64 -5.08
CA ASN A 47 -26.04 0.21 -4.59
C ASN A 47 -25.74 0.90 -3.24
N ASN A 48 -24.51 1.38 -3.06
CA ASN A 48 -23.98 1.99 -1.83
C ASN A 48 -23.92 1.08 -0.58
N ASP A 49 -24.02 -0.24 -0.75
CA ASP A 49 -23.74 -1.19 0.32
C ASP A 49 -22.24 -1.20 0.65
N LEU A 50 -21.89 -0.78 1.87
CA LEU A 50 -20.50 -0.71 2.34
C LEU A 50 -19.83 -2.08 2.46
N GLY A 51 -20.56 -3.10 2.92
CA GLY A 51 -20.01 -4.44 3.14
C GLY A 51 -19.76 -5.15 1.82
N ALA A 52 -20.74 -5.10 0.91
CA ALA A 52 -20.57 -5.67 -0.43
C ALA A 52 -19.46 -4.95 -1.22
N ALA A 53 -19.39 -3.62 -1.13
CA ALA A 53 -18.33 -2.84 -1.79
C ALA A 53 -16.94 -3.14 -1.22
N GLU A 54 -16.81 -3.36 0.09
CA GLU A 54 -15.55 -3.76 0.72
C GLU A 54 -15.11 -5.15 0.25
N ASN A 55 -16.01 -6.14 0.26
CA ASN A 55 -15.70 -7.48 -0.22
C ASN A 55 -15.26 -7.47 -1.68
N TRP A 56 -15.97 -6.72 -2.52
CA TRP A 56 -15.58 -6.53 -3.91
C TRP A 56 -14.18 -5.92 -4.06
N LEU A 57 -13.83 -4.92 -3.24
CA LEU A 57 -12.48 -4.35 -3.26
C LEU A 57 -11.40 -5.36 -2.86
N GLN A 58 -11.69 -6.25 -1.91
CA GLN A 58 -10.77 -7.33 -1.52
C GLN A 58 -10.59 -8.35 -2.63
N ASP A 59 -11.69 -8.79 -3.27
CA ASP A 59 -11.63 -9.72 -4.40
C ASP A 59 -10.84 -9.14 -5.58
N GLN A 60 -10.93 -7.83 -5.79
CA GLN A 60 -10.22 -7.13 -6.85
C GLN A 60 -8.80 -6.71 -6.47
N ALA A 61 -8.37 -6.86 -5.21
CA ALA A 61 -7.11 -6.34 -4.71
C ALA A 61 -5.91 -6.80 -5.55
N GLN A 62 -5.85 -8.10 -5.84
CA GLN A 62 -4.76 -8.72 -6.58
C GLN A 62 -4.71 -8.24 -8.04
N ALA A 63 -5.86 -8.25 -8.73
CA ALA A 63 -5.96 -7.81 -10.12
C ALA A 63 -5.63 -6.32 -10.29
N LEU A 64 -6.12 -5.47 -9.39
CA LEU A 64 -5.80 -4.04 -9.36
C LEU A 64 -4.32 -3.81 -9.05
N GLY A 65 -3.75 -4.59 -8.14
CA GLY A 65 -2.33 -4.58 -7.78
C GLY A 65 -1.45 -4.90 -8.99
N TRP A 66 -1.69 -6.01 -9.67
CA TRP A 66 -0.93 -6.39 -10.87
C TRP A 66 -1.03 -5.34 -11.98
N LYS A 67 -2.23 -4.86 -12.27
CA LYS A 67 -2.43 -3.79 -13.26
C LYS A 67 -1.66 -2.51 -12.91
N LYS A 68 -1.52 -2.19 -11.62
CA LYS A 68 -0.74 -1.03 -11.17
C LYS A 68 0.76 -1.31 -11.29
N ALA A 69 1.21 -2.50 -10.90
CA ALA A 69 2.61 -2.92 -10.99
C ALA A 69 3.13 -2.82 -12.43
N SER A 70 2.41 -3.38 -13.41
CA SER A 70 2.81 -3.30 -14.82
C SER A 70 2.89 -1.88 -15.37
N LYS A 71 2.15 -0.92 -14.79
CA LYS A 71 2.21 0.49 -15.21
C LYS A 71 3.38 1.27 -14.63
N VAL A 72 3.94 0.80 -13.52
CA VAL A 72 5.08 1.44 -12.84
C VAL A 72 6.37 0.65 -13.04
N GLU A 73 6.29 -0.48 -13.74
CA GLU A 73 7.42 -1.28 -14.16
C GLU A 73 8.44 -0.44 -14.97
N GLY A 74 9.72 -0.75 -14.81
CA GLY A 74 10.82 -0.06 -15.47
C GLY A 74 11.23 1.28 -14.86
N ARG A 75 10.51 1.77 -13.84
CA ARG A 75 10.94 2.96 -13.08
C ARG A 75 12.12 2.64 -12.18
N LEU A 76 13.00 3.61 -11.99
CA LEU A 76 14.18 3.45 -11.12
C LEU A 76 13.76 3.36 -9.64
N THR A 77 14.16 2.27 -8.98
CA THR A 77 13.93 2.04 -7.56
C THR A 77 15.26 1.99 -6.81
N ALA A 78 15.81 3.17 -6.49
CA ALA A 78 17.12 3.29 -5.81
C ALA A 78 17.02 3.37 -4.28
N GLN A 79 15.81 3.46 -3.73
CA GLN A 79 15.55 3.46 -2.28
C GLN A 79 15.05 2.08 -1.84
N GLY A 80 14.96 1.81 -0.54
CA GLY A 80 14.51 0.51 -0.07
C GLY A 80 14.87 0.22 1.38
N LEU A 81 14.72 -1.05 1.76
CA LEU A 81 15.18 -1.58 3.05
C LEU A 81 15.89 -2.93 2.86
N ILE A 82 16.85 -3.19 3.75
CA ILE A 82 17.42 -4.51 3.96
C ILE A 82 16.72 -5.14 5.17
N GLY A 83 16.07 -6.28 4.97
CA GLY A 83 15.51 -7.12 6.02
C GLY A 83 16.47 -8.26 6.36
N VAL A 84 16.74 -8.46 7.65
CA VAL A 84 17.55 -9.59 8.14
C VAL A 84 16.76 -10.32 9.21
N ILE A 85 16.70 -11.65 9.08
CA ILE A 85 16.12 -12.52 10.08
C ILE A 85 17.01 -13.73 10.30
N VAL A 86 17.14 -14.13 11.56
CA VAL A 86 17.86 -15.34 11.97
C VAL A 86 16.90 -16.21 12.76
N LYS A 87 16.77 -17.46 12.32
CA LYS A 87 16.03 -18.52 13.00
C LYS A 87 16.85 -19.80 12.90
N ASN A 88 17.72 -20.02 13.90
CA ASN A 88 18.70 -21.09 13.91
C ASN A 88 18.10 -22.43 13.44
N PRO A 89 18.79 -23.16 12.53
CA PRO A 89 20.10 -22.87 11.94
C PRO A 89 20.06 -21.95 10.71
N TYR A 90 18.89 -21.41 10.34
CA TYR A 90 18.68 -20.68 9.09
C TYR A 90 18.69 -19.16 9.28
N ALA A 91 19.07 -18.44 8.24
CA ALA A 91 18.95 -16.98 8.18
C ALA A 91 18.52 -16.56 6.77
N ALA A 92 17.86 -15.41 6.68
CA ALA A 92 17.54 -14.78 5.40
C ALA A 92 17.92 -13.30 5.46
N LEU A 93 18.53 -12.83 4.37
CA LEU A 93 18.80 -11.44 4.09
C LEU A 93 18.05 -11.08 2.80
N ILE A 94 17.24 -10.04 2.85
CA ILE A 94 16.43 -9.59 1.73
C ILE A 94 16.68 -8.11 1.50
N GLU A 95 16.95 -7.75 0.26
CA GLU A 95 16.86 -6.37 -0.21
C GLU A 95 15.51 -6.17 -0.91
N LEU A 96 14.77 -5.16 -0.50
CA LEU A 96 13.54 -4.76 -1.18
C LEU A 96 13.57 -3.27 -1.50
N ASN A 97 13.56 -2.95 -2.79
CA ASN A 97 13.66 -1.58 -3.27
C ASN A 97 12.30 -0.93 -3.56
N CYS A 98 12.29 0.40 -3.57
CA CYS A 98 11.15 1.25 -3.92
C CYS A 98 11.63 2.58 -4.53
N GLU A 99 10.70 3.37 -5.08
CA GLU A 99 11.03 4.63 -5.75
C GLU A 99 11.52 5.72 -4.78
N THR A 100 10.92 5.81 -3.58
CA THR A 100 11.17 6.92 -2.63
C THR A 100 11.33 6.44 -1.19
N ASP A 101 12.09 7.19 -0.39
CA ASP A 101 12.33 6.88 1.02
C ASP A 101 11.07 7.03 1.90
N PHE A 102 10.11 7.87 1.49
CA PHE A 102 8.79 7.94 2.13
C PHE A 102 8.06 6.61 2.13
N VAL A 103 8.16 5.85 1.03
CA VAL A 103 7.58 4.51 0.93
C VAL A 103 8.37 3.54 1.82
N ALA A 104 9.69 3.56 1.78
CA ALA A 104 10.53 2.70 2.63
C ALA A 104 10.24 2.87 4.13
N LYS A 105 9.87 4.09 4.57
CA LYS A 105 9.58 4.39 5.97
C LYS A 105 8.17 3.98 6.44
N SER A 106 7.26 3.61 5.52
CA SER A 106 5.89 3.25 5.85
C SER A 106 5.79 1.94 6.63
N LYS A 107 4.68 1.75 7.37
CA LYS A 107 4.45 0.52 8.15
C LYS A 107 4.19 -0.66 7.24
N GLU A 108 3.48 -0.43 6.15
CA GLU A 108 3.09 -1.43 5.17
C GLU A 108 4.32 -1.99 4.43
N PHE A 109 5.28 -1.12 4.08
CA PHE A 109 6.51 -1.55 3.41
C PHE A 109 7.41 -2.35 4.35
N LYS A 110 7.57 -1.90 5.60
CA LYS A 110 8.32 -2.65 6.63
C LYS A 110 7.71 -4.03 6.87
N HIS A 111 6.38 -4.10 7.00
CA HIS A 111 5.69 -5.38 7.16
C HIS A 111 5.91 -6.32 5.97
N MET A 112 5.90 -5.79 4.74
CA MET A 112 6.19 -6.58 3.53
C MET A 112 7.62 -7.16 3.56
N VAL A 113 8.62 -6.37 3.97
CA VAL A 113 10.01 -6.83 4.13
C VAL A 113 10.10 -7.95 5.17
N GLU A 114 9.44 -7.79 6.32
CA GLU A 114 9.37 -8.81 7.36
C GLU A 114 8.75 -10.11 6.83
N VAL A 115 7.57 -10.03 6.22
CA VAL A 115 6.85 -11.19 5.66
C VAL A 115 7.70 -11.92 4.62
N ALA A 116 8.38 -11.18 3.74
CA ALA A 116 9.29 -11.77 2.77
C ALA A 116 10.43 -12.53 3.47
N ALA A 117 11.07 -11.92 4.47
CA ALA A 117 12.19 -12.51 5.20
C ALA A 117 11.79 -13.79 5.94
N TYR A 118 10.65 -13.73 6.65
CA TYR A 118 10.05 -14.90 7.29
C TYR A 118 9.71 -16.01 6.29
N SER A 119 9.18 -15.65 5.11
CA SER A 119 8.83 -16.63 4.07
C SER A 119 10.06 -17.36 3.52
N CYS A 120 11.18 -16.65 3.31
CA CYS A 120 12.44 -17.27 2.88
C CYS A 120 12.98 -18.28 3.91
N VAL A 121 13.00 -17.91 5.19
CA VAL A 121 13.41 -18.84 6.26
C VAL A 121 12.49 -20.06 6.33
N ASN A 122 11.17 -19.85 6.25
CA ASN A 122 10.20 -20.93 6.30
C ASN A 122 10.31 -21.86 5.08
N PHE A 123 10.65 -21.32 3.91
CA PHE A 123 10.93 -22.10 2.71
C PHE A 123 12.15 -23.01 2.94
N ILE A 124 13.29 -22.45 3.34
CA ILE A 124 14.52 -23.23 3.58
C ILE A 124 14.29 -24.30 4.65
N SER A 125 13.59 -23.97 5.74
CA SER A 125 13.27 -24.91 6.82
C SER A 125 12.43 -26.11 6.37
N LYS A 126 11.64 -25.98 5.30
CA LYS A 126 10.86 -27.08 4.72
C LYS A 126 11.65 -27.87 3.68
N HIS A 127 12.62 -27.24 3.05
CA HIS A 127 13.45 -27.81 2.00
C HIS A 127 14.86 -28.10 2.53
N ASN A 128 15.00 -29.11 3.40
CA ASN A 128 16.29 -29.53 3.99
C ASN A 128 17.32 -30.09 2.97
N ASN A 129 17.00 -30.11 1.67
CA ASN A 129 17.82 -30.72 0.61
C ASN A 129 18.59 -29.69 -0.23
N LEU A 130 18.79 -28.48 0.29
CA LEU A 130 19.53 -27.44 -0.40
C LEU A 130 21.03 -27.73 -0.33
N LYS A 131 21.64 -28.01 -1.49
CA LYS A 131 23.03 -28.45 -1.63
C LYS A 131 24.08 -27.38 -1.29
N ALA A 132 23.69 -26.13 -1.11
CA ALA A 132 24.59 -25.00 -0.89
C ALA A 132 24.28 -24.28 0.44
N PRO A 133 25.31 -23.86 1.21
CA PRO A 133 25.13 -23.17 2.48
C PRO A 133 24.56 -21.75 2.34
N ILE A 134 24.70 -21.14 1.16
CA ILE A 134 24.18 -19.82 0.82
C ILE A 134 23.41 -19.92 -0.49
N ILE A 135 22.17 -19.43 -0.50
CA ILE A 135 21.35 -19.34 -1.70
C ILE A 135 21.09 -17.87 -1.97
N LYS A 136 21.72 -17.35 -3.02
CA LYS A 136 21.43 -16.01 -3.52
C LYS A 136 20.34 -16.12 -4.58
N HIS A 137 19.18 -15.53 -4.30
CA HIS A 137 18.17 -15.31 -5.32
C HIS A 137 18.08 -13.81 -5.54
N SER A 138 18.41 -13.39 -6.76
CA SER A 138 18.29 -12.00 -7.18
C SER A 138 17.20 -11.95 -8.24
N MET A 139 16.18 -11.15 -7.99
CA MET A 139 15.07 -10.91 -8.92
C MET A 139 15.25 -9.50 -9.50
N TYR A 140 16.34 -9.27 -10.23
CA TYR A 140 16.58 -8.01 -10.95
C TYR A 140 16.52 -8.20 -12.46
N TRP A 141 15.86 -7.26 -13.15
CA TRP A 141 16.03 -6.96 -14.58
C TRP A 141 17.12 -5.88 -14.76
N LEU A 142 18.30 -6.05 -14.16
CA LEU A 142 19.50 -5.20 -14.40
C LEU A 142 20.79 -6.06 -14.28
N PRO A 143 21.91 -5.62 -14.90
CA PRO A 143 23.07 -6.48 -15.19
C PRO A 143 23.74 -7.07 -13.95
N GLN A 144 24.27 -8.29 -14.13
CA GLN A 144 25.04 -9.04 -13.15
C GLN A 144 26.42 -8.43 -12.91
N ASP A 145 26.57 -7.53 -11.95
CA ASP A 145 27.92 -7.13 -11.50
C ASP A 145 27.95 -6.57 -10.07
N TRP A 146 27.50 -7.39 -9.11
CA TRP A 146 27.87 -7.18 -7.70
C TRP A 146 29.01 -8.11 -7.23
N THR A 147 29.39 -9.11 -8.03
CA THR A 147 30.48 -10.06 -7.72
C THR A 147 31.88 -9.53 -8.01
N SER A 148 32.01 -8.36 -8.65
CA SER A 148 33.30 -7.83 -9.14
C SER A 148 33.90 -6.73 -8.26
N ARG A 149 33.33 -6.45 -7.07
CA ARG A 149 33.82 -5.39 -6.16
C ARG A 149 34.61 -5.86 -4.94
N GLU A 150 34.83 -7.16 -4.75
CA GLU A 150 35.59 -7.69 -3.61
C GLU A 150 37.02 -8.18 -3.96
N GLU A 151 37.52 -7.95 -5.18
CA GLU A 151 38.89 -8.35 -5.60
C GLU A 151 39.83 -7.18 -5.95
N LYS A 152 39.77 -6.07 -5.23
CA LYS A 152 40.88 -5.08 -5.21
C LYS A 152 41.15 -4.53 -3.82
#